data_AF-A0A7S3AWY3-F1
#
_entry.id   AF-A0A7S3AWY3-F1
#
_cell.length_a   1.000
_cell.length_b   1.000
_cell.length_c   1.000
_cell.angle_alpha   90.00
_cell.angle_beta   90.00
_cell.angle_gamma   90.00
#
_symmetry.space_group_name_H-M   'P 1'
#
loop_
_entity.id
_entity.type
_entity.pdbx_description
1 polymer ?
#
loop_
_entity_poly.entity_id
_entity_poly.type
_entity_poly.pdbx_seq_one_letter_code
_entity_poly.pdbx_strand_id
1 'polypeptide(L)'
;MLARVLLVVLALTQGACALRVATPASTAVVSRAAVSMAFPSIEDARSLTSEEIELEIFNAKKELFELRKQVKTRQPVKPHLFTHTKRRIGQLQTLLSQRAA
;
A
#
# COMPACT_ATOMS: atom_id res chain seq x y z
N MET A 1 67.62 9.74 -29.45
CA MET A 1 66.95 10.83 -28.68
C MET A 1 65.77 11.45 -29.44
N LEU A 2 65.85 11.66 -30.76
CA LEU A 2 64.79 12.31 -31.55
C LEU A 2 63.48 11.51 -31.72
N ALA A 3 63.55 10.18 -31.84
CA ALA A 3 62.36 9.33 -32.05
C ALA A 3 61.42 9.24 -30.83
N ARG A 4 61.93 9.47 -29.61
CA ARG A 4 61.12 9.46 -28.38
C ARG A 4 60.34 10.76 -28.19
N VAL A 5 60.88 11.89 -28.67
CA VAL A 5 60.21 13.20 -28.58
C VAL A 5 59.02 13.25 -29.56
N LEU A 6 59.14 12.61 -30.72
CA LEU A 6 58.07 12.55 -31.72
C LEU A 6 56.84 11.74 -31.25
N LEU A 7 57.05 10.69 -30.44
CA LEU A 7 55.97 9.90 -29.85
C LEU A 7 55.22 10.65 -28.74
N VAL A 8 55.87 11.56 -28.01
CA VAL A 8 55.23 12.33 -26.93
C VAL A 8 54.33 13.44 -27.48
N VAL A 9 54.70 14.06 -28.61
CA VAL A 9 53.89 15.10 -29.26
C VAL A 9 52.63 14.52 -29.91
N LEU A 10 52.70 13.30 -30.45
CA LEU A 10 51.53 12.65 -31.07
C LEU A 10 50.46 12.24 -30.04
N ALA A 11 50.83 12.02 -28.79
CA ALA A 11 49.91 11.64 -27.70
C ALA A 11 49.10 12.83 -27.12
N LEU A 12 49.51 14.08 -27.38
CA LEU A 12 48.85 15.27 -26.83
C LEU A 12 47.72 15.84 -27.72
N THR A 13 47.48 15.25 -28.90
CA THR A 13 46.43 15.72 -29.84
C THR A 13 45.12 14.93 -29.76
N GLN A 14 45.01 13.93 -28.89
CA GLN A 14 43.74 13.25 -28.60
C GLN A 14 42.90 14.03 -27.56
N GLY A 15 42.86 15.35 -27.71
CA GLY A 15 41.93 16.24 -27.03
C GLY A 15 40.77 16.56 -27.96
N ALA A 16 39.83 15.64 -28.13
CA ALA A 16 38.57 15.91 -28.81
C ALA A 16 37.43 15.08 -28.21
N CYS A 17 36.65 15.76 -27.37
CA CYS A 17 35.19 15.67 -27.31
C CYS A 17 34.55 14.31 -27.56
N ALA A 18 34.37 13.56 -26.48
CA ALA A 18 33.18 12.72 -26.34
C ALA A 18 32.45 13.13 -25.06
N LEU A 19 31.68 14.22 -25.15
CA LEU A 19 30.57 14.47 -24.22
C LEU A 19 29.60 13.29 -24.38
N ARG A 20 29.76 12.25 -23.57
CA ARG A 20 28.71 11.25 -23.38
C ARG A 20 27.57 11.95 -22.66
N VAL A 21 26.52 12.24 -23.43
CA VAL A 21 25.20 12.62 -22.92
C VAL A 21 24.81 11.60 -21.84
N ALA A 22 24.63 12.10 -20.62
CA ALA A 22 24.07 11.33 -19.52
C ALA A 22 22.65 10.91 -19.92
N THR A 23 22.48 9.64 -20.26
CA THR A 23 21.15 9.03 -20.29
C THR A 23 20.73 8.85 -18.83
N PRO A 24 19.61 9.43 -18.35
CA PRO A 24 19.08 9.03 -17.07
C PRO A 24 18.62 7.59 -17.24
N ALA A 25 19.34 6.67 -16.59
CA ALA A 25 18.83 5.32 -16.36
C ALA A 25 17.51 5.50 -15.61
N SER A 26 16.41 5.31 -16.33
CA SER A 26 15.08 5.24 -15.77
C SER A 26 15.12 4.16 -14.70
N THR A 27 15.13 4.59 -13.43
CA THR A 27 14.84 3.70 -12.32
C THR A 27 13.39 3.28 -12.53
N ALA A 28 13.21 2.13 -13.17
CA ALA A 28 11.93 1.44 -13.20
C ALA A 28 11.60 1.08 -11.74
N VAL A 29 10.97 2.02 -11.04
CA VAL A 29 10.30 1.77 -9.78
C VAL A 29 9.24 0.74 -10.13
N VAL A 30 9.52 -0.52 -9.80
CA VAL A 30 8.53 -1.58 -9.81
C VAL A 30 7.43 -1.08 -8.89
N SER A 31 6.34 -0.57 -9.49
CA SER A 31 5.14 -0.24 -8.74
C SER A 31 4.67 -1.56 -8.17
N ARG A 32 4.98 -1.80 -6.89
CA ARG A 32 4.51 -2.97 -6.16
C ARG A 32 2.99 -2.94 -6.29
N ALA A 33 2.46 -3.84 -7.12
CA ALA A 33 1.04 -3.97 -7.34
C ALA A 33 0.36 -3.97 -5.97
N ALA A 34 -0.55 -3.03 -5.75
CA ALA A 34 -1.26 -2.92 -4.49
C ALA A 34 -2.06 -4.21 -4.33
N VAL A 35 -1.59 -5.13 -3.48
CA VAL A 35 -2.34 -6.33 -3.11
C VAL A 35 -3.52 -5.85 -2.28
N SER A 36 -4.63 -5.52 -2.95
CA SER A 36 -5.90 -5.23 -2.31
C SER A 36 -6.60 -6.55 -2.06
N MET A 37 -6.63 -7.00 -0.80
CA MET A 37 -7.56 -8.04 -0.39
C MET A 37 -8.99 -7.51 -0.49
N ALA A 38 -9.92 -8.34 -0.96
CA ALA A 38 -11.33 -7.97 -1.09
C ALA A 38 -11.91 -7.54 0.27
N PHE A 39 -12.62 -6.42 0.31
CA PHE A 39 -13.35 -5.98 1.49
C PHE A 39 -14.73 -6.66 1.53
N PRO A 40 -15.30 -6.93 2.72
CA PRO A 40 -16.65 -7.49 2.83
C PRO A 40 -17.67 -6.57 2.14
N SER A 41 -18.53 -7.17 1.33
CA SER A 41 -19.50 -6.45 0.53
C SER A 41 -20.67 -6.00 1.41
N ILE A 42 -21.38 -4.96 0.97
CA ILE A 42 -22.61 -4.49 1.64
C ILE A 42 -23.76 -5.45 1.34
N GLU A 43 -23.71 -6.15 0.20
CA GLU A 43 -24.75 -7.05 -0.27
C GLU A 43 -24.98 -8.20 0.72
N ASP A 44 -23.90 -8.71 1.32
CA ASP A 44 -23.95 -9.77 2.35
C ASP A 44 -24.81 -9.39 3.57
N ALA A 45 -24.95 -8.10 3.88
CA ALA A 45 -25.73 -7.62 5.03
C ALA A 45 -27.18 -7.28 4.69
N ARG A 46 -27.56 -7.24 3.40
CA ARG A 46 -28.93 -6.85 3.00
C ARG A 46 -29.98 -7.91 3.34
N SER A 47 -29.58 -9.18 3.41
CA SER A 47 -30.47 -10.31 3.73
C SER A 47 -30.81 -10.42 5.22
N LEU A 48 -30.12 -9.69 6.10
CA LEU A 48 -30.26 -9.80 7.56
C LEU A 48 -31.46 -9.00 8.08
N THR A 49 -32.08 -9.46 9.16
CA THR A 49 -33.13 -8.71 9.88
C THR A 49 -32.52 -7.55 10.69
N SER A 50 -33.34 -6.59 11.14
CA SER A 50 -32.81 -5.43 11.90
C SER A 50 -32.17 -5.85 13.23
N GLU A 51 -32.73 -6.83 13.91
CA GLU A 51 -32.19 -7.40 15.15
C GLU A 51 -30.84 -8.10 14.92
N GLU A 52 -30.73 -8.88 13.84
CA GLU A 52 -29.48 -9.53 13.43
C GLU A 52 -28.38 -8.50 13.12
N ILE A 53 -28.73 -7.39 12.47
CA ILE A 53 -27.78 -6.31 12.17
C ILE A 53 -27.27 -5.67 13.47
N GLU A 54 -28.14 -5.44 14.46
CA GLU A 54 -27.72 -4.90 15.76
C GLU A 54 -26.78 -5.86 16.51
N LEU A 55 -27.10 -7.16 16.50
CA LEU A 55 -26.23 -8.20 17.06
C LEU A 55 -24.88 -8.24 16.35
N GLU A 56 -24.86 -8.13 15.02
CA GLU A 56 -23.62 -8.12 14.25
C GLU A 56 -22.78 -6.87 14.53
N ILE A 57 -23.41 -5.70 14.67
CA ILE A 57 -22.73 -4.47 15.11
C ILE A 57 -22.08 -4.66 16.48
N PHE A 58 -22.77 -5.30 17.43
CA PHE A 58 -22.23 -5.58 18.76
C PHE A 58 -21.01 -6.51 18.67
N ASN A 59 -21.11 -7.59 17.88
CA ASN A 59 -20.01 -8.53 17.67
C ASN A 59 -18.79 -7.87 16.99
N ALA A 60 -19.01 -7.05 15.96
CA ALA A 60 -17.93 -6.33 15.29
C ALA A 60 -17.24 -5.29 16.20
N LYS A 61 -18.00 -4.63 17.08
CA LYS A 61 -17.43 -3.73 18.11
C LYS A 61 -16.57 -4.51 19.12
N LYS A 62 -17.02 -5.70 19.54
CA LYS A 62 -16.24 -6.59 20.41
C LYS A 62 -14.95 -7.05 19.73
N GLU A 63 -15.00 -7.43 18.46
CA GLU A 63 -13.81 -7.77 17.68
C GLU A 63 -12.82 -6.58 17.63
N LEU A 64 -13.31 -5.37 17.36
CA LEU A 64 -12.47 -4.18 17.35
C LEU A 64 -11.81 -3.91 18.72
N PHE A 65 -12.51 -4.20 19.81
CA PHE A 65 -11.96 -4.11 21.16
C PHE A 65 -10.85 -5.15 21.39
N GLU A 66 -11.07 -6.40 20.97
CA GLU A 66 -10.07 -7.47 21.05
C GLU A 66 -8.82 -7.14 20.24
N LEU A 67 -8.96 -6.64 19.01
CA LEU A 67 -7.83 -6.19 18.19
C LEU A 67 -7.03 -5.08 18.89
N ARG A 68 -7.70 -4.11 19.53
CA ARG A 68 -7.04 -3.05 20.31
C ARG A 68 -6.32 -3.61 21.54
N LYS A 69 -6.92 -4.60 22.21
CA LYS A 69 -6.30 -5.29 23.36
C LYS A 69 -5.00 -5.98 22.93
N GLN A 70 -5.04 -6.70 21.80
CA GLN A 70 -3.86 -7.39 21.25
C GLN A 70 -2.71 -6.42 20.92
N VAL A 71 -3.02 -5.27 20.31
CA VAL A 71 -2.03 -4.21 20.05
C VAL A 71 -1.41 -3.69 21.34
N LYS A 72 -2.23 -3.44 22.37
CA LYS A 72 -1.73 -3.01 23.70
C LYS A 72 -0.81 -4.05 24.33
N THR A 73 -1.10 -5.34 24.14
CA THR A 73 -0.25 -6.45 24.60
C THR A 73 0.95 -6.74 23.69
N ARG A 74 1.19 -5.92 22.65
CA ARG A 74 2.26 -6.10 21.64
C ARG A 74 2.21 -7.45 20.91
N GLN A 75 1.02 -8.03 20.79
CA GLN A 75 0.81 -9.22 19.96
C GLN A 75 0.83 -8.83 18.48
N PRO A 76 1.31 -9.71 17.58
CA PRO A 76 1.30 -9.44 16.15
C PRO A 76 -0.15 -9.49 15.62
N VAL A 77 -0.63 -8.37 15.07
CA VAL A 77 -1.98 -8.25 14.51
C VAL A 77 -1.90 -7.74 13.07
N LYS A 78 -2.78 -8.24 12.21
CA LYS A 78 -2.85 -7.80 10.81
C LYS A 78 -3.48 -6.40 10.73
N PRO A 79 -2.79 -5.37 10.18
CA PRO A 79 -3.31 -4.00 10.18
C PRO A 79 -4.65 -3.82 9.44
N HIS A 80 -4.85 -4.57 8.35
CA HIS A 80 -6.07 -4.45 7.54
C HIS A 80 -7.34 -4.88 8.29
N LEU A 81 -7.24 -5.74 9.30
CA LEU A 81 -8.40 -6.15 10.11
C LEU A 81 -9.09 -4.94 10.76
N PHE A 82 -8.33 -3.96 11.24
CA PHE A 82 -8.90 -2.72 11.76
C PHE A 82 -9.73 -1.98 10.72
N THR A 83 -9.23 -1.91 9.48
CA THR A 83 -9.92 -1.24 8.37
C THR A 83 -11.18 -2.01 7.97
N HIS A 84 -11.12 -3.34 7.88
CA HIS A 84 -12.27 -4.18 7.55
C HIS A 84 -13.36 -4.10 8.62
N THR A 85 -13.03 -4.30 9.90
CA THR A 85 -14.00 -4.28 11.00
C THR A 85 -14.65 -2.90 11.14
N LYS A 86 -13.88 -1.80 11.04
CA LYS A 86 -14.46 -0.44 11.06
C LYS A 86 -15.39 -0.19 9.89
N ARG A 87 -14.99 -0.62 8.68
CA ARG A 87 -15.82 -0.49 7.48
C ARG A 87 -17.11 -1.28 7.61
N ARG A 88 -17.05 -2.53 8.10
CA ARG A 88 -18.24 -3.37 8.33
C ARG A 88 -19.22 -2.71 9.30
N ILE A 89 -18.73 -2.16 10.42
CA ILE A 89 -19.58 -1.41 11.37
C ILE A 89 -20.31 -0.26 10.68
N GLY A 90 -19.59 0.54 9.88
CA GLY A 90 -20.21 1.67 9.15
C GLY A 90 -21.26 1.21 8.12
N GLN A 91 -20.99 0.11 7.40
CA GLN A 91 -21.96 -0.47 6.45
C GLN A 91 -23.25 -0.90 7.17
N LEU A 92 -23.13 -1.63 8.28
CA LEU A 92 -24.27 -2.11 9.07
C LEU A 92 -25.07 -0.94 9.67
N GLN A 93 -24.39 0.08 10.21
CA GLN A 93 -25.05 1.29 10.71
C GLN A 93 -25.80 2.04 9.61
N THR A 94 -25.23 2.13 8.41
CA THR A 94 -25.89 2.77 7.26
C THR A 94 -27.17 2.02 6.89
N LEU A 95 -27.16 0.69 6.90
CA LEU A 95 -28.36 -0.12 6.64
C LEU A 95 -29.45 0.09 7.68
N LEU A 96 -29.10 0.18 8.98
CA LEU A 96 -30.08 0.50 10.02
C LEU A 96 -30.69 1.88 9.81
N SER A 97 -29.87 2.88 9.51
CA SER A 97 -30.37 4.24 9.22
C SER A 97 -31.28 4.27 7.99
N GLN A 98 -30.99 3.48 6.96
CA GLN A 98 -31.83 3.36 5.77
C GLN A 98 -33.18 2.67 6.05
N ARG A 99 -33.26 1.81 7.06
CA ARG A 99 -34.51 1.11 7.45
C ARG A 99 -35.37 1.91 8.43
N ALA A 100 -34.74 2.77 9.23
CA ALA A 100 -35.42 3.63 10.19
C ALA A 100 -36.02 4.90 9.54
N ALA A 101 -35.54 5.27 8.35
CA ALA A 101 -36.04 6.36 7.54
C ALA A 101 -37.26 5.93 6.71
#